data_AF-A0A226N7J5-F1
#
_entry.id   AF-A0A226N7J5-F1
#
_cell.length_a   1.000
_cell.length_b   1.000
_cell.length_c   1.000
_cell.angle_alpha   90.00
_cell.angle_beta   90.00
_cell.angle_gamma   90.00
#
_symmetry.space_group_name_H-M   'P 1'
#
loop_
_entity.id
_entity.type
_entity.pdbx_description
1 polymer ?
#
loop_
_entity_poly.entity_id
_entity_poly.type
_entity_poly.pdbx_seq_one_letter_code
_entity_poly.pdbx_strand_id
1 'polypeptide(L)'
;MLCVKKHKLALSCNGVRDKTAFVSVTEFTDLNLLSDYRFLEDVGRTADAAARDLSVHRPTTNKFINYLRNRARRHNINLKTLPIGFTKRRENSTVFNKK
;
A
#
# COMPACT_ATOMS: atom_id res chain seq x y z
N MET A 1 22.25 8.41 27.60
CA MET A 1 21.35 8.04 26.48
C MET A 1 22.16 7.40 25.35
N LEU A 2 21.65 6.34 24.72
CA LEU A 2 22.25 5.68 23.55
C LEU A 2 22.28 6.64 22.33
N CYS A 3 23.32 6.52 21.50
CA CYS A 3 23.57 7.36 20.32
C CYS A 3 22.33 7.54 19.42
N VAL A 4 21.62 6.43 19.14
CA VAL A 4 20.41 6.43 18.29
C VAL A 4 19.27 7.27 18.88
N LYS A 5 19.11 7.26 20.21
CA LYS A 5 18.06 8.07 20.87
C LYS A 5 18.39 9.56 20.82
N LYS A 6 19.67 9.92 20.98
CA LYS A 6 20.13 11.32 20.84
C LYS A 6 19.93 11.83 19.41
N HIS A 7 20.29 11.04 18.39
CA HIS A 7 20.09 11.38 16.98
C HIS A 7 18.63 11.70 16.65
N LYS A 8 17.71 10.79 17.04
CA LYS A 8 16.28 10.95 16.76
C LYS A 8 15.69 12.22 17.37
N LEU A 9 16.13 12.58 18.59
CA LEU A 9 15.70 13.80 19.27
C LEU A 9 16.33 15.07 18.67
N ALA A 10 17.62 15.04 18.36
CA ALA A 10 18.34 16.21 17.87
C ALA A 10 17.98 16.59 16.42
N LEU A 11 17.69 15.59 15.57
CA LEU A 11 17.43 15.76 14.15
C LEU A 11 15.97 15.50 13.77
N SER A 12 15.08 15.35 14.76
CA SER A 12 13.67 14.96 14.55
C SER A 12 13.50 13.80 13.57
N CYS A 13 14.41 12.82 13.63
CA CYS A 13 14.47 11.71 12.69
C CYS A 13 13.52 10.58 13.12
N ASN A 14 12.62 10.17 12.22
CA ASN A 14 11.70 9.04 12.45
C ASN A 14 12.39 7.66 12.33
N GLY A 15 13.62 7.61 11.84
CA GLY A 15 14.39 6.38 11.61
C GLY A 15 14.01 5.64 10.32
N VAL A 16 13.23 6.27 9.44
CA VAL A 16 12.85 5.74 8.13
C VAL A 16 13.56 6.55 7.06
N ARG A 17 14.38 5.88 6.24
CA ARG A 17 15.03 6.51 5.09
C ARG A 17 14.02 6.74 3.98
N ASP A 18 13.98 7.95 3.43
CA ASP A 18 13.31 8.21 2.16
C ASP A 18 14.14 7.63 1.02
N LYS A 19 13.67 6.52 0.45
CA LYS A 19 14.34 5.84 -0.68
C LYS A 19 14.14 6.58 -2.00
N THR A 20 13.22 7.54 -2.06
CA THR A 20 12.78 8.25 -3.27
C THR A 20 13.14 9.74 -3.24
N ALA A 21 13.94 10.16 -2.26
CA ALA A 21 14.40 11.54 -2.16
C ALA A 21 15.15 11.94 -3.44
N PHE A 22 14.79 13.10 -3.99
CA PHE A 22 15.46 13.64 -5.17
C PHE A 22 16.92 13.98 -4.85
N VAL A 23 17.81 13.63 -5.77
CA VAL A 23 19.24 14.00 -5.73
C VAL A 23 19.59 14.63 -7.06
N SER A 24 20.22 15.80 -7.01
CA SER A 24 20.68 16.49 -8.20
C SER A 24 21.78 15.69 -8.90
N VAL A 25 21.90 15.82 -10.23
CA VAL A 25 22.93 15.09 -10.99
C VAL A 25 24.34 15.42 -10.51
N THR A 26 24.56 16.66 -10.05
CA THR A 26 25.85 17.11 -9.50
C THR A 26 26.25 16.44 -8.19
N GLU A 27 25.27 15.98 -7.40
CA GLU A 27 25.47 15.34 -6.11
C GLU A 27 25.22 13.82 -6.17
N PHE A 28 24.93 13.28 -7.36
CA PHE A 28 24.60 11.89 -7.55
C PHE A 28 25.85 11.02 -7.49
N THR A 29 25.97 10.24 -6.43
CA THR A 29 27.12 9.34 -6.20
C THR A 29 26.80 7.89 -6.55
N ASP A 30 27.82 7.03 -6.63
CA ASP A 30 27.65 5.59 -6.83
C ASP A 30 26.78 4.93 -5.74
N LEU A 31 26.78 5.49 -4.52
CA LEU A 31 25.91 5.02 -3.45
C LEU A 31 24.43 5.33 -3.70
N ASN A 32 24.14 6.46 -4.37
CA ASN A 32 22.79 6.78 -4.83
C ASN A 32 22.36 5.80 -5.92
N LEU A 33 23.22 5.57 -6.92
CA LEU A 33 22.96 4.60 -7.98
C LEU A 33 22.65 3.20 -7.44
N LEU A 34 23.48 2.70 -6.52
CA LEU A 34 23.28 1.39 -5.92
C LEU A 34 21.99 1.32 -5.08
N SER A 35 21.68 2.40 -4.35
CA SER A 35 20.43 2.53 -3.60
C SER A 35 19.22 2.44 -4.52
N ASP A 36 19.23 3.19 -5.62
CA ASP A 36 18.13 3.27 -6.57
C ASP A 36 17.95 1.96 -7.33
N TYR A 37 19.05 1.35 -7.76
CA TYR A 37 19.04 0.03 -8.39
C TYR A 37 18.42 -1.04 -7.47
N ARG A 38 18.84 -1.09 -6.20
CA ARG A 38 18.26 -2.01 -5.21
C ARG A 38 16.79 -1.73 -4.93
N PHE A 39 16.40 -0.46 -4.92
CA PHE A 39 15.00 -0.08 -4.77
C PHE A 39 14.17 -0.62 -5.94
N LEU A 40 14.65 -0.51 -7.19
CA LEU A 40 13.96 -1.07 -8.35
C LEU A 40 13.85 -2.60 -8.27
N GLU A 41 14.90 -3.30 -7.83
CA GLU A 41 14.81 -4.74 -7.60
C GLU A 41 13.79 -5.10 -6.52
N ASP A 42 13.77 -4.39 -5.38
CA ASP A 42 12.81 -4.60 -4.30
C ASP A 42 11.37 -4.40 -4.79
N VAL A 43 11.13 -3.34 -5.56
CA VAL A 43 9.82 -3.06 -6.17
C VAL A 43 9.43 -4.18 -7.13
N GLY A 44 10.36 -4.62 -7.98
CA GLY A 44 10.15 -5.75 -8.89
C GLY A 44 9.78 -7.04 -8.16
N ARG A 45 10.55 -7.41 -7.13
CA ARG A 45 10.28 -8.57 -6.27
C ARG A 45 8.90 -8.47 -5.60
N THR A 46 8.54 -7.29 -5.11
CA THR A 46 7.26 -7.06 -4.44
C THR A 46 6.08 -7.19 -5.41
N ALA A 47 6.21 -6.61 -6.61
CA ALA A 47 5.17 -6.69 -7.64
C ALA A 47 4.97 -8.14 -8.13
N ASP A 48 6.07 -8.86 -8.36
CA ASP A 48 6.07 -10.27 -8.76
C ASP A 48 5.47 -11.18 -7.65
N ALA A 49 5.84 -10.96 -6.38
CA ALA A 49 5.23 -11.65 -5.25
C ALA A 49 3.72 -11.39 -5.17
N ALA A 50 3.28 -10.14 -5.33
CA ALA A 50 1.87 -9.78 -5.33
C ALA A 50 1.10 -10.39 -6.50
N ALA A 51 1.69 -10.44 -7.70
CA ALA A 51 1.09 -11.05 -8.88
C ALA A 51 0.91 -12.57 -8.73
N ARG A 52 1.83 -13.24 -8.01
CA ARG A 52 1.73 -14.67 -7.70
C ARG A 52 0.81 -14.97 -6.51
N ASP A 53 0.52 -13.98 -5.68
CA ASP A 53 -0.32 -14.18 -4.49
C ASP A 53 -1.79 -14.38 -4.90
N LEU A 54 -2.19 -15.65 -4.93
CA LEU A 54 -3.55 -16.07 -5.22
C LEU A 54 -4.56 -15.45 -4.23
N SER A 55 -4.18 -15.08 -3.01
CA SER A 55 -5.08 -14.46 -2.04
C SER A 55 -5.49 -13.04 -2.43
N VAL A 56 -4.62 -12.31 -3.13
CA VAL A 56 -4.88 -10.97 -3.67
C VAL A 56 -5.85 -11.05 -4.86
N HIS A 57 -5.70 -12.09 -5.69
CA HIS A 57 -6.50 -12.30 -6.89
C HIS A 57 -7.77 -13.13 -6.68
N ARG A 58 -7.88 -13.88 -5.57
CA ARG A 58 -9.06 -14.66 -5.26
C ARG A 58 -10.23 -13.71 -4.97
N PRO A 59 -11.38 -13.88 -5.65
CA PRO A 59 -12.59 -13.19 -5.26
C PRO A 59 -12.92 -13.54 -3.81
N THR A 60 -12.77 -12.59 -2.90
CA THR A 60 -13.20 -12.78 -1.51
C THR A 60 -14.72 -12.85 -1.52
N THR A 61 -15.28 -14.07 -1.57
CA THR A 61 -16.73 -14.28 -1.51
C THR A 61 -17.21 -14.02 -0.09
N ASN A 62 -17.37 -12.75 0.25
CA ASN A 62 -17.99 -12.35 1.51
C ASN A 62 -19.50 -12.24 1.30
N LYS A 63 -20.29 -13.05 2.02
CA LYS A 63 -21.76 -13.06 1.96
C LYS A 63 -22.33 -11.64 2.12
N PHE A 64 -21.73 -10.82 2.98
CA PHE A 64 -22.13 -9.45 3.23
C PHE A 64 -21.94 -8.54 2.00
N ILE A 65 -20.78 -8.62 1.34
CA ILE A 65 -20.49 -7.84 0.14
C ILE A 65 -21.40 -8.25 -1.01
N ASN A 66 -21.70 -9.54 -1.15
CA ASN A 66 -22.65 -10.02 -2.15
C ASN A 66 -24.07 -9.52 -1.86
N TYR A 67 -24.50 -9.54 -0.60
CA TYR A 67 -25.78 -8.97 -0.17
C TYR A 67 -25.88 -7.47 -0.50
N LEU A 68 -24.85 -6.70 -0.15
CA LEU A 68 -24.77 -5.26 -0.44
C LEU A 68 -24.82 -4.99 -1.95
N ARG A 69 -24.04 -5.74 -2.75
CA ARG A 69 -24.04 -5.61 -4.22
C ARG A 69 -25.42 -5.93 -4.81
N ASN A 70 -26.09 -6.97 -4.30
CA ASN A 70 -27.43 -7.34 -4.74
C ASN A 70 -28.47 -6.27 -4.39
N ARG A 71 -28.36 -5.63 -3.21
CA ARG A 71 -29.22 -4.51 -2.84
C ARG A 71 -28.98 -3.28 -3.71
N ALA A 72 -27.72 -2.90 -3.92
CA ALA A 72 -27.36 -1.79 -4.81
C ALA A 72 -27.93 -1.99 -6.23
N ARG A 73 -27.84 -3.20 -6.78
CA ARG A 73 -28.41 -3.53 -8.10
C ARG A 73 -29.92 -3.33 -8.18
N ARG A 74 -30.68 -3.61 -7.11
CA ARG A 74 -32.13 -3.36 -7.07
C ARG A 74 -32.49 -1.87 -7.16
N HIS A 75 -31.54 -0.99 -6.82
CA HIS A 75 -31.67 0.46 -6.96
C HIS A 75 -30.93 0.99 -8.20
N ASN A 76 -30.62 0.13 -9.18
CA ASN A 76 -29.87 0.47 -10.39
C ASN A 76 -28.45 1.03 -10.13
N ILE A 77 -27.84 0.69 -8.99
CA ILE A 77 -26.47 1.10 -8.63
C ILE A 77 -25.50 -0.05 -8.93
N ASN A 78 -24.47 0.22 -9.74
CA ASN A 78 -23.40 -0.74 -10.01
C ASN A 78 -22.26 -0.64 -8.98
N LEU A 79 -22.40 -1.36 -7.86
CA LEU A 79 -21.40 -1.36 -6.80
C LEU A 79 -20.19 -2.26 -7.11
N LYS A 80 -19.01 -1.64 -7.28
CA LYS A 80 -17.71 -2.32 -7.40
C LYS A 80 -16.91 -2.19 -6.09
N THR A 81 -16.23 -3.26 -5.70
CA THR A 81 -15.41 -3.32 -4.48
C THR A 81 -13.94 -3.50 -4.83
N LEU A 82 -13.05 -2.79 -4.14
CA LEU A 82 -11.60 -2.95 -4.32
C LEU A 82 -11.12 -4.33 -3.82
N PRO A 83 -10.01 -4.86 -4.35
CA PRO A 83 -9.31 -6.03 -3.82
C PRO A 83 -8.86 -5.84 -2.36
N ILE A 84 -8.63 -6.94 -1.63
CA ILE A 84 -8.41 -6.91 -0.17
C ILE A 84 -7.14 -6.18 0.26
N GLY A 85 -6.11 -6.16 -0.60
CA GLY A 85 -4.84 -5.50 -0.32
C GLY A 85 -4.87 -3.97 -0.37
N PHE A 86 -5.97 -3.34 -0.82
CA PHE A 86 -6.05 -1.88 -0.90
C PHE A 86 -6.38 -1.26 0.46
N THR A 87 -5.54 -0.33 0.95
CA THR A 87 -5.79 0.46 2.18
C THR A 87 -7.15 1.15 2.14
N LYS A 88 -7.51 1.71 0.98
CA LYS A 88 -8.81 2.33 0.72
C LYS A 88 -9.99 1.37 0.98
N ARG A 89 -9.84 0.07 0.76
CA ARG A 89 -10.90 -0.93 1.09
C ARG A 89 -11.03 -1.12 2.60
N ARG A 90 -9.91 -1.10 3.33
CA ARG A 90 -9.90 -1.23 4.80
C ARG A 90 -10.54 -0.01 5.47
N GLU A 91 -10.25 1.17 4.95
CA GLU A 91 -10.75 2.43 5.48
C GLU A 91 -12.23 2.66 5.13
N ASN A 92 -12.64 2.31 3.91
CA ASN A 92 -14.02 2.49 3.47
C ASN A 92 -14.87 1.27 3.83
N SER A 93 -15.73 1.45 4.84
CA SER A 93 -16.75 0.47 5.23
C SER A 93 -18.13 0.92 4.79
N THR A 94 -18.80 0.14 3.95
CA THR A 94 -20.19 0.39 3.51
C THR A 94 -21.09 -0.74 3.98
N VAL A 95 -22.21 -0.39 4.64
CA VAL A 95 -23.19 -1.34 5.19
C VAL A 95 -24.58 -1.00 4.70
N PHE A 96 -25.36 -2.03 4.33
CA PHE A 96 -26.78 -1.85 4.01
C PHE A 96 -27.60 -1.96 5.29
N ASN A 97 -28.19 -0.84 5.73
CA ASN A 97 -29.07 -0.82 6.89
C ASN A 97 -30.53 -1.06 6.46
N LYS A 98 -31.19 -2.05 7.05
CA LYS A 98 -32.65 -2.21 7.00
C LYS A 98 -33.24 -1.45 8.19
N LYS A 99 -33.51 -0.17 8.02
CA LYS A 99 -34.53 0.50 8.82
C LYS A 99 -35.88 0.31 8.14
#